data_AF-A0A0G4M6I0-F1
#
_entry.id   AF-A0A0G4M6I0-F1
#
_cell.length_a   1.000
_cell.length_b   1.000
_cell.length_c   1.000
_cell.angle_alpha   90.00
_cell.angle_beta   90.00
_cell.angle_gamma   90.00
#
_symmetry.space_group_name_H-M   'P 1'
#
loop_
_entity.id
_entity.type
_entity.pdbx_description
1 polymer ?
#
loop_
_entity_poly.entity_id
_entity_poly.type
_entity_poly.pdbx_seq_one_letter_code
_entity_poly.pdbx_strand_id
1 'polypeptide(L)'
;MRQRVVLGVLAGLLRLGTGHQHDGHLRRLSMEQILLIELSQSQKQINQETRQYWMREANEALSSPCPFAPFGTVIVNHTVNGRGDIVCTGENTSHQSGNPIMHGEMAAIANCSQILTDPTGPYNMTVAEALAAFSDLTIYTNAESCPMCASAIRWAGFREYVYGTSIDELVRRGWGQIRIASREVFACPSISRDKRR
;
A
#
# COMPACT_ATOMS: atom_id res chain seq x y z
N MET A 1 35.77 26.27 -44.85
CA MET A 1 34.97 27.37 -44.24
C MET A 1 34.55 26.88 -42.86
N ARG A 2 35.17 27.16 -41.71
CA ARG A 2 35.56 28.42 -41.02
C ARG A 2 34.42 29.42 -40.81
N GLN A 3 33.88 29.45 -39.58
CA GLN A 3 33.67 30.63 -38.70
C GLN A 3 33.33 30.12 -37.27
N ARG A 4 34.23 30.27 -36.27
CA ARG A 4 34.37 31.33 -35.21
C ARG A 4 33.28 31.22 -34.12
N VAL A 5 33.53 30.70 -32.90
CA VAL A 5 34.31 31.18 -31.71
C VAL A 5 33.85 32.51 -31.10
N VAL A 6 33.31 32.46 -29.87
CA VAL A 6 33.47 33.41 -28.73
C VAL A 6 33.18 32.58 -27.45
N LEU A 7 34.15 32.05 -26.69
CA LEU A 7 35.02 32.65 -25.64
C LEU A 7 34.31 33.51 -24.58
N GLY A 8 34.08 32.94 -23.40
CA GLY A 8 33.72 33.65 -22.18
C GLY A 8 34.44 33.03 -20.98
N VAL A 9 35.59 33.60 -20.62
CA VAL A 9 36.35 33.33 -19.39
C VAL A 9 35.92 34.35 -18.34
N LEU A 10 35.58 33.92 -17.13
CA LEU A 10 35.77 34.76 -15.95
C LEU A 10 36.22 33.92 -14.76
N ALA A 11 37.38 34.34 -14.25
CA ALA A 11 38.15 33.72 -13.22
C ALA A 11 37.61 34.04 -11.81
N GLY A 12 37.76 33.05 -10.92
CA GLY A 12 38.40 33.22 -9.61
C GLY A 12 37.64 33.97 -8.52
N LEU A 13 37.37 33.27 -7.42
CA LEU A 13 37.66 33.76 -6.07
C LEU A 13 37.84 32.54 -5.14
N LEU A 14 39.10 32.26 -4.80
CA LEU A 14 39.46 31.39 -3.70
C LEU A 14 38.91 31.99 -2.39
N ARG A 15 38.25 31.16 -1.58
CA ARG A 15 38.22 31.35 -0.13
C ARG A 15 38.83 30.12 0.52
N LEU A 16 40.01 30.31 1.11
CA LEU A 16 40.55 29.40 2.11
C LEU A 16 39.63 29.47 3.34
N GLY A 17 39.06 28.32 3.71
CA GLY A 17 38.37 28.10 4.98
C GLY A 17 38.96 26.86 5.61
N THR A 18 39.59 27.05 6.76
CA THR A 18 40.26 26.03 7.58
C THR A 18 39.28 25.11 8.29
N GLY A 19 39.52 23.80 8.18
CA GLY A 19 39.31 22.82 9.26
C GLY A 19 37.88 22.45 9.67
N HIS A 20 37.39 21.31 9.16
CA HIS A 20 36.79 20.24 9.98
C HIS A 20 36.75 18.94 9.16
N GLN A 21 37.54 17.95 9.57
CA GLN A 21 37.49 16.58 9.06
C GLN A 21 36.15 15.96 9.44
N HIS A 22 35.23 15.87 8.48
CA HIS A 22 34.19 14.85 8.50
C HIS A 22 34.72 13.65 7.72
N ASP A 23 35.25 12.68 8.45
CA ASP A 23 35.63 11.37 7.95
C ASP A 23 34.35 10.56 7.69
N GLY A 24 33.65 10.94 6.63
CA GLY A 24 32.48 10.24 6.11
C GLY A 24 32.94 9.23 5.06
N HIS A 25 33.33 8.04 5.50
CA HIS A 25 33.67 6.94 4.60
C HIS A 25 32.40 6.45 3.86
N LEU A 26 32.04 7.14 2.78
CA LEU A 26 31.08 6.65 1.78
C LEU A 26 31.72 5.44 1.10
N ARG A 27 31.45 4.25 1.63
CA ARG A 27 31.81 3.00 0.96
C ARG A 27 31.02 2.92 -0.34
N ARG A 28 31.72 3.08 -1.47
CA ARG A 28 31.18 2.82 -2.80
C ARG A 28 30.85 1.33 -2.87
N LEU A 29 29.57 0.99 -2.96
CA LEU A 29 29.13 -0.41 -3.11
C LEU A 29 29.70 -0.98 -4.41
N SER A 30 30.14 -2.24 -4.38
CA SER A 30 30.59 -2.93 -5.59
C SER A 30 29.40 -3.23 -6.50
N MET A 31 29.65 -3.45 -7.80
CA MET A 31 28.61 -3.84 -8.76
C MET A 31 27.90 -5.14 -8.34
N GLU A 32 28.63 -6.08 -7.74
CA GLU A 32 28.05 -7.32 -7.19
C GLU A 32 27.12 -7.06 -6.00
N GLN A 33 27.47 -6.12 -5.12
CA GLN A 33 26.59 -5.74 -4.00
C GLN A 33 25.33 -5.03 -4.49
N ILE A 34 25.43 -4.20 -5.53
CA ILE A 34 24.26 -3.55 -6.16
C ILE A 34 23.36 -4.60 -6.79
N LEU A 35 23.91 -5.56 -7.53
CA LEU A 35 23.14 -6.64 -8.16
C LEU A 35 22.43 -7.52 -7.13
N LEU A 36 23.10 -7.86 -6.01
CA LEU A 36 22.49 -8.61 -4.92
C LEU A 36 21.36 -7.82 -4.23
N ILE A 37 21.52 -6.50 -4.07
CA ILE A 37 20.48 -5.63 -3.52
C ILE A 37 19.29 -5.56 -4.49
N GLU A 38 19.52 -5.34 -5.78
CA GLU A 38 18.47 -5.30 -6.79
C GLU A 38 17.72 -6.64 -6.90
N LEU A 39 18.44 -7.77 -6.89
CA LEU A 39 17.85 -9.10 -6.83
C LEU A 39 17.04 -9.30 -5.54
N SER A 40 17.54 -8.86 -4.38
CA SER A 40 16.79 -8.95 -3.12
C SER A 40 15.55 -8.05 -3.08
N GLN A 41 15.60 -6.90 -3.75
CA GLN A 41 14.47 -5.98 -3.88
C GLN A 41 13.44 -6.51 -4.88
N SER A 42 13.87 -7.11 -5.98
CA SER A 42 12.97 -7.78 -6.93
C SER A 42 12.35 -9.04 -6.34
N GLN A 43 13.07 -9.74 -5.45
CA GLN A 43 12.54 -10.87 -4.67
C GLN A 43 11.57 -10.44 -3.56
N LYS A 44 11.75 -9.24 -3.01
CA LYS A 44 10.82 -8.65 -2.03
C LYS A 44 9.53 -8.12 -2.65
N GLN A 45 9.55 -7.80 -3.94
CA GLN A 45 8.34 -7.37 -4.63
C GLN A 45 7.48 -8.61 -4.89
N ILE A 46 6.25 -8.62 -4.35
CA ILE A 46 5.25 -9.64 -4.70
C ILE A 46 5.20 -9.70 -6.25
N ASN A 47 5.00 -10.86 -6.86
CA ASN A 47 4.93 -10.96 -8.32
C ASN A 47 3.49 -10.74 -8.84
N GLN A 48 3.32 -10.59 -10.16
CA GLN A 48 2.01 -10.34 -10.76
C GLN A 48 1.06 -11.54 -10.62
N GLU A 49 1.57 -12.77 -10.73
CA GLU A 49 0.76 -13.99 -10.60
C GLU A 49 0.12 -14.10 -9.21
N THR A 50 0.90 -13.82 -8.15
CA THR A 50 0.43 -13.76 -6.77
C THR A 50 -0.62 -12.68 -6.58
N ARG A 51 -0.45 -11.49 -7.19
CA ARG A 51 -1.49 -10.45 -7.12
C ARG A 51 -2.78 -10.86 -7.80
N GLN A 52 -2.68 -11.49 -8.97
CA GLN A 52 -3.83 -11.99 -9.70
C GLN A 52 -4.55 -13.10 -8.92
N TYR A 53 -3.79 -13.96 -8.22
CA TYR A 53 -4.35 -14.95 -7.31
C TYR A 53 -5.19 -14.28 -6.23
N TRP A 54 -4.61 -13.36 -5.45
CA TRP A 54 -5.35 -12.70 -4.37
C TRP A 54 -6.47 -11.78 -4.85
N MET A 55 -6.36 -11.23 -6.06
CA MET A 55 -7.47 -10.50 -6.69
C MET A 55 -8.65 -11.42 -7.04
N ARG A 56 -8.40 -12.68 -7.41
CA ARG A 56 -9.47 -13.69 -7.56
C ARG A 56 -10.09 -14.01 -6.21
N GLU A 57 -9.28 -14.21 -5.18
CA GLU A 57 -9.80 -14.45 -3.81
C GLU A 57 -10.65 -13.27 -3.29
N ALA A 58 -10.33 -12.03 -3.67
CA ALA A 58 -11.18 -10.86 -3.38
C ALA A 58 -12.57 -10.95 -4.03
N ASN A 59 -12.69 -11.57 -5.20
CA ASN A 59 -14.00 -11.83 -5.82
C ASN A 59 -14.72 -13.02 -5.19
N GLU A 60 -13.98 -14.05 -4.76
CA GLU A 60 -14.54 -15.23 -4.08
C GLU A 60 -14.92 -14.94 -2.60
N ALA A 61 -14.47 -13.82 -2.03
CA ALA A 61 -14.84 -13.39 -0.68
C ALA A 61 -16.32 -12.97 -0.54
N LEU A 62 -17.06 -12.89 -1.65
CA LEU A 62 -18.48 -12.55 -1.68
C LEU A 62 -19.33 -13.74 -1.19
N SER A 63 -20.36 -13.48 -0.39
CA SER A 63 -21.24 -14.53 0.19
C SER A 63 -22.25 -15.12 -0.81
N SER A 64 -22.37 -14.54 -2.00
CA SER A 64 -23.31 -14.93 -3.04
C SER A 64 -22.66 -14.74 -4.41
N PRO A 65 -23.03 -15.53 -5.43
CA PRO A 65 -22.54 -15.33 -6.80
C PRO A 65 -23.05 -14.02 -7.44
N CYS A 66 -24.15 -13.45 -6.93
CA CYS A 66 -24.75 -12.23 -7.46
C CYS A 66 -25.23 -11.28 -6.33
N PRO A 67 -24.34 -10.76 -5.47
CA PRO A 67 -24.73 -9.82 -4.44
C PRO A 67 -24.94 -8.42 -5.04
N PHE A 68 -25.81 -7.62 -4.40
CA PHE A 68 -25.86 -6.20 -4.71
C PHE A 68 -24.57 -5.53 -4.23
N ALA A 69 -24.00 -4.62 -5.04
CA ALA A 69 -22.71 -3.98 -4.78
C ALA A 69 -21.59 -5.00 -4.49
N PRO A 70 -21.18 -5.82 -5.49
CA PRO A 70 -20.29 -6.98 -5.31
C PRO A 70 -18.82 -6.57 -5.10
N PHE A 71 -18.54 -5.85 -4.03
CA PHE A 71 -17.22 -5.33 -3.68
C PHE A 71 -16.64 -6.16 -2.54
N GLY A 72 -15.70 -7.04 -2.90
CA GLY A 72 -15.01 -7.93 -1.98
C GLY A 72 -13.54 -7.54 -1.80
N THR A 73 -13.03 -7.87 -0.62
CA THR A 73 -11.69 -7.51 -0.15
C THR A 73 -11.07 -8.69 0.59
N VAL A 74 -9.78 -8.93 0.35
CA VAL A 74 -8.94 -9.81 1.19
C VAL A 74 -7.73 -9.05 1.72
N ILE A 75 -7.33 -9.37 2.94
CA ILE A 75 -6.11 -8.85 3.57
C ILE A 75 -5.16 -10.03 3.80
N VAL A 76 -3.93 -9.87 3.31
CA VAL A 76 -2.95 -10.95 3.18
C VAL A 76 -1.66 -10.57 3.87
N ASN A 77 -1.08 -11.52 4.61
CA ASN A 77 0.26 -11.44 5.14
C ASN A 77 1.24 -12.03 4.12
N HIS A 78 2.08 -11.19 3.51
CA HIS A 78 3.14 -11.62 2.58
C HIS A 78 4.51 -11.79 3.24
N THR A 79 4.60 -11.71 4.58
CA THR A 79 5.87 -11.95 5.30
C THR A 79 6.20 -13.45 5.44
N VAL A 80 5.21 -14.31 5.17
CA VAL A 80 5.38 -15.77 5.11
C VAL A 80 5.79 -16.22 3.71
N ASN A 81 6.29 -17.45 3.59
CA ASN A 81 6.71 -18.02 2.32
C ASN A 81 5.53 -18.26 1.35
N GLY A 82 5.85 -18.50 0.07
CA GLY A 82 4.85 -18.82 -0.94
C GLY A 82 4.09 -17.58 -1.43
N ARG A 83 2.76 -17.70 -1.59
CA ARG A 83 1.91 -16.60 -2.05
C ARG A 83 1.49 -15.64 -0.92
N GLY A 84 1.82 -15.93 0.33
CA GLY A 84 1.28 -15.26 1.51
C GLY A 84 0.13 -16.05 2.14
N ASP A 85 -0.31 -15.62 3.33
CA ASP A 85 -1.44 -16.21 4.05
C ASP A 85 -2.57 -15.21 4.22
N ILE A 86 -3.80 -15.67 4.05
CA ILE A 86 -5.00 -14.85 4.27
C ILE A 86 -5.17 -14.58 5.77
N VAL A 87 -5.36 -13.30 6.13
CA VAL A 87 -5.64 -12.89 7.52
C VAL A 87 -7.13 -12.75 7.73
N CYS A 88 -7.79 -12.02 6.83
CA CYS A 88 -9.23 -11.80 6.90
C CYS A 88 -9.79 -11.43 5.53
N THR A 89 -11.12 -11.50 5.43
CA THR A 89 -11.89 -11.09 4.25
C THR A 89 -12.99 -10.11 4.65
N GLY A 90 -13.54 -9.42 3.67
CA GLY A 90 -14.72 -8.60 3.84
C GLY A 90 -15.45 -8.41 2.51
N GLU A 91 -16.76 -8.23 2.59
CA GLU A 91 -17.60 -7.85 1.46
C GLU A 91 -18.46 -6.65 1.83
N ASN A 92 -18.95 -5.95 0.81
CA ASN A 92 -19.93 -4.90 1.03
C ASN A 92 -21.22 -5.49 1.61
N THR A 93 -21.57 -5.04 2.80
CA THR A 93 -22.78 -5.45 3.53
C THR A 93 -23.72 -4.28 3.79
N SER A 94 -23.49 -3.13 3.15
CA SER A 94 -24.22 -1.89 3.43
C SER A 94 -25.75 -2.03 3.28
N HIS A 95 -26.21 -2.81 2.29
CA HIS A 95 -27.63 -3.07 2.07
C HIS A 95 -28.21 -4.05 3.08
N GLN A 96 -27.42 -5.06 3.47
CA GLN A 96 -27.80 -6.11 4.41
C GLN A 96 -27.87 -5.57 5.84
N SER A 97 -26.94 -4.68 6.20
CA SER A 97 -26.81 -4.14 7.55
C SER A 97 -27.50 -2.78 7.73
N GLY A 98 -27.94 -2.13 6.66
CA GLY A 98 -28.44 -0.75 6.68
C GLY A 98 -27.38 0.30 7.05
N ASN A 99 -26.09 -0.06 7.02
CA ASN A 99 -25.00 0.83 7.41
C ASN A 99 -24.20 1.26 6.16
N PRO A 100 -24.29 2.54 5.74
CA PRO A 100 -23.70 2.99 4.49
C PRO A 100 -22.17 2.94 4.47
N ILE A 101 -21.49 2.79 5.61
CA ILE A 101 -20.03 2.69 5.65
C ILE A 101 -19.51 1.26 5.47
N MET A 102 -20.38 0.24 5.48
CA MET A 102 -19.99 -1.18 5.43
C MET A 102 -19.65 -1.63 4.01
N HIS A 103 -18.65 -0.98 3.42
CA HIS A 103 -17.99 -1.40 2.19
C HIS A 103 -17.02 -2.57 2.47
N GLY A 104 -16.63 -3.31 1.43
CA GLY A 104 -15.77 -4.49 1.58
C GLY A 104 -14.44 -4.20 2.29
N GLU A 105 -13.81 -3.06 2.03
CA GLU A 105 -12.57 -2.65 2.70
C GLU A 105 -12.78 -2.35 4.18
N MET A 106 -13.88 -1.68 4.53
CA MET A 106 -14.21 -1.35 5.92
C MET A 106 -14.54 -2.62 6.71
N ALA A 107 -15.32 -3.53 6.11
CA ALA A 107 -15.63 -4.82 6.68
C ALA A 107 -14.36 -5.66 6.91
N ALA A 108 -13.47 -5.73 5.91
CA ALA A 108 -12.21 -6.48 6.03
C ALA A 108 -11.31 -5.92 7.15
N ILE A 109 -11.12 -4.59 7.22
CA ILE A 109 -10.30 -3.97 8.30
C ILE A 109 -10.89 -4.27 9.69
N ALA A 110 -12.21 -4.18 9.84
CA ALA A 110 -12.90 -4.49 11.09
C ALA A 110 -12.74 -5.98 11.47
N ASN A 111 -12.95 -6.88 10.51
CA ASN A 111 -12.78 -8.32 10.69
C ASN A 111 -11.34 -8.69 11.06
N CYS A 112 -10.35 -8.10 10.39
CA CYS A 112 -8.94 -8.29 10.74
C CYS A 112 -8.65 -7.84 12.17
N SER A 113 -9.18 -6.70 12.61
CA SER A 113 -8.97 -6.23 13.98
C SER A 113 -9.54 -7.23 15.01
N GLN A 114 -10.70 -7.82 14.73
CA GLN A 114 -11.29 -8.86 15.58
C GLN A 114 -10.45 -10.15 15.57
N ILE A 115 -10.08 -10.66 14.39
CA ILE A 115 -9.30 -11.90 14.24
C ILE A 115 -7.92 -11.80 14.89
N LEU A 116 -7.24 -10.66 14.69
CA LEU A 116 -5.89 -10.46 15.24
C LEU A 116 -5.92 -10.39 16.77
N THR A 117 -6.99 -9.84 17.36
CA THR A 117 -7.09 -9.63 18.83
C THR A 117 -7.92 -10.68 19.56
N ASP A 118 -8.44 -11.69 18.86
CA ASP A 118 -9.18 -12.78 19.49
C ASP A 118 -8.28 -13.57 20.45
N PRO A 119 -8.60 -13.62 21.76
CA PRO A 119 -7.78 -14.32 22.76
C PRO A 119 -7.73 -15.83 22.57
N THR A 120 -8.67 -16.38 21.80
CA THR A 120 -8.74 -17.80 21.44
C THR A 120 -8.28 -18.06 20.01
N GLY A 121 -8.00 -17.00 19.25
CA GLY A 121 -7.58 -17.06 17.86
C GLY A 121 -6.09 -17.39 17.70
N PRO A 122 -5.66 -17.67 16.45
CA PRO A 122 -4.28 -18.06 16.15
C PRO A 122 -3.26 -16.93 16.35
N TYR A 123 -3.72 -15.68 16.39
CA TYR A 123 -2.87 -14.50 16.53
C TYR A 123 -2.75 -14.02 17.98
N ASN A 124 -3.88 -13.94 18.72
CA ASN A 124 -3.95 -13.51 20.12
C ASN A 124 -3.07 -12.27 20.42
N MET A 125 -3.16 -11.26 19.56
CA MET A 125 -2.38 -10.03 19.68
C MET A 125 -3.03 -9.07 20.65
N THR A 126 -2.21 -8.31 21.36
CA THR A 126 -2.69 -7.09 22.02
C THR A 126 -3.18 -6.08 20.98
N VAL A 127 -3.99 -5.11 21.42
CA VAL A 127 -4.48 -4.02 20.55
C VAL A 127 -3.32 -3.27 19.88
N ALA A 128 -2.22 -3.04 20.61
CA ALA A 128 -1.06 -2.33 20.07
C ALA A 128 -0.34 -3.13 18.98
N GLU A 129 -0.19 -4.44 19.18
CA GLU A 129 0.40 -5.35 18.19
C GLU A 129 -0.47 -5.46 16.94
N ALA A 130 -1.80 -5.60 17.09
CA ALA A 130 -2.72 -5.65 15.96
C ALA A 130 -2.68 -4.35 15.13
N LEU A 131 -2.61 -3.18 15.79
CA LEU A 131 -2.46 -1.89 15.11
C LEU A 131 -1.10 -1.73 14.38
N ALA A 132 -0.05 -2.38 14.86
CA ALA A 132 1.25 -2.40 14.21
C ALA A 132 1.28 -3.38 13.03
N ALA A 133 0.61 -4.54 13.17
CA ALA A 133 0.58 -5.62 12.19
C ALA A 133 0.09 -5.17 10.81
N PHE A 134 -0.85 -4.22 10.73
CA PHE A 134 -1.32 -3.66 9.44
C PHE A 134 -0.17 -3.20 8.53
N SER A 135 0.95 -2.72 9.07
CA SER A 135 2.12 -2.29 8.29
C SER A 135 2.93 -3.42 7.62
N ASP A 136 2.58 -4.67 7.91
CA ASP A 136 3.08 -5.87 7.24
C ASP A 136 2.08 -6.46 6.25
N LEU A 137 0.82 -6.04 6.30
CA LEU A 137 -0.26 -6.60 5.50
C LEU A 137 -0.45 -5.87 4.17
N THR A 138 -0.93 -6.61 3.18
CA THR A 138 -1.40 -6.07 1.90
C THR A 138 -2.91 -6.23 1.80
N ILE A 139 -3.59 -5.19 1.34
CA ILE A 139 -5.03 -5.22 1.09
C ILE A 139 -5.29 -5.31 -0.42
N TYR A 140 -6.10 -6.29 -0.81
CA TYR A 140 -6.59 -6.48 -2.17
C TYR A 140 -8.09 -6.24 -2.20
N THR A 141 -8.55 -5.30 -3.02
CA THR A 141 -9.98 -5.02 -3.22
C THR A 141 -10.31 -5.11 -4.71
N ASN A 142 -11.46 -5.70 -5.07
CA ASN A 142 -11.80 -5.91 -6.47
C ASN A 142 -12.12 -4.62 -7.24
N ALA A 143 -12.29 -3.49 -6.54
CA ALA A 143 -12.44 -2.16 -7.13
C ALA A 143 -11.63 -1.10 -6.38
N GLU A 144 -11.30 -0.02 -7.06
CA GLU A 144 -10.63 1.12 -6.47
C GLU A 144 -11.47 1.70 -5.34
N SER A 145 -10.79 1.95 -4.23
CA SER A 145 -11.40 2.33 -2.97
C SER A 145 -11.92 3.74 -3.06
N CYS A 146 -13.19 3.92 -2.70
CA CYS A 146 -13.78 5.24 -2.57
C CYS A 146 -13.02 6.08 -1.52
N PRO A 147 -13.20 7.41 -1.48
CA PRO A 147 -12.39 8.28 -0.61
C PRO A 147 -12.45 7.91 0.88
N MET A 148 -13.59 7.40 1.36
CA MET A 148 -13.73 6.86 2.71
C MET A 148 -12.81 5.67 2.95
N CYS A 149 -12.86 4.66 2.09
CA CYS A 149 -12.08 3.43 2.22
C CYS A 149 -10.59 3.69 2.00
N ALA A 150 -10.22 4.51 1.00
CA ALA A 150 -8.84 4.92 0.77
C ALA A 150 -8.26 5.66 2.00
N SER A 151 -9.06 6.52 2.65
CA SER A 151 -8.65 7.18 3.90
C SER A 151 -8.45 6.18 5.04
N ALA A 152 -9.35 5.21 5.20
CA ALA A 152 -9.23 4.16 6.21
C ALA A 152 -7.98 3.30 6.00
N ILE A 153 -7.71 2.90 4.76
CA ILE A 153 -6.51 2.14 4.36
C ILE A 153 -5.24 2.94 4.69
N ARG A 154 -5.22 4.24 4.36
CA ARG A 154 -4.11 5.14 4.70
C ARG A 154 -3.91 5.23 6.21
N TRP A 155 -5.00 5.35 6.97
CA TRP A 155 -4.95 5.44 8.44
C TRP A 155 -4.45 4.15 9.09
N ALA A 156 -4.87 2.99 8.59
CA ALA A 156 -4.40 1.68 9.05
C ALA A 156 -2.90 1.49 8.79
N GLY A 157 -2.39 2.07 7.70
CA GLY A 157 -0.96 2.05 7.37
C GLY A 157 -0.52 0.75 6.72
N PHE A 158 -1.36 0.19 5.84
CA PHE A 158 -1.03 -1.01 5.05
C PHE A 158 0.29 -0.86 4.28
N ARG A 159 1.03 -1.98 4.16
CA ARG A 159 2.26 -2.05 3.36
C ARG A 159 2.00 -1.76 1.90
N GLU A 160 0.95 -2.37 1.37
CA GLU A 160 0.58 -2.28 -0.03
C GLU A 160 -0.94 -2.31 -0.18
N TYR A 161 -1.41 -1.57 -1.17
CA TYR A 161 -2.80 -1.46 -1.58
C TYR A 161 -2.91 -1.85 -3.05
N VAL A 162 -3.72 -2.85 -3.34
CA VAL A 162 -3.93 -3.39 -4.69
C VAL A 162 -5.42 -3.36 -4.99
N TYR A 163 -5.78 -2.80 -6.14
CA TYR A 163 -7.17 -2.76 -6.59
C TYR A 163 -7.34 -3.30 -8.01
N GLY A 164 -8.56 -3.78 -8.31
CA GLY A 164 -8.94 -4.22 -9.65
C GLY A 164 -9.47 -3.10 -10.52
N THR A 165 -10.77 -2.81 -10.41
CA THR A 165 -11.51 -1.90 -11.29
C THR A 165 -11.40 -0.45 -10.83
N SER A 166 -10.87 0.47 -11.64
CA SER A 166 -10.77 1.91 -11.28
C SER A 166 -12.12 2.60 -11.03
N ILE A 167 -12.12 3.70 -10.27
CA ILE A 167 -13.31 4.56 -10.04
C ILE A 167 -13.87 5.06 -11.38
N ASP A 168 -13.01 5.47 -12.33
CA ASP A 168 -13.47 5.95 -13.63
C ASP A 168 -14.20 4.85 -14.43
N GLU A 169 -13.73 3.60 -14.33
CA GLU A 169 -14.39 2.42 -14.91
C GLU A 169 -15.73 2.14 -14.23
N LEU A 170 -15.78 2.19 -12.90
CA LEU A 170 -17.01 2.02 -12.13
C LEU A 170 -18.07 3.05 -12.55
N VAL A 171 -17.69 4.33 -12.63
CA VAL A 171 -18.59 5.42 -13.06
C VAL A 171 -19.11 5.18 -14.47
N ARG A 172 -18.23 4.78 -15.40
CA ARG A 172 -18.64 4.47 -16.78
C ARG A 172 -19.58 3.26 -16.86
N ARG A 173 -19.52 2.34 -15.90
CA ARG A 173 -20.48 1.22 -15.77
C ARG A 173 -21.74 1.59 -14.98
N GLY A 174 -21.92 2.85 -14.60
CA GLY A 174 -23.13 3.36 -13.96
C GLY A 174 -23.11 3.33 -12.43
N TRP A 175 -21.98 3.01 -11.81
CA TRP A 175 -21.85 3.07 -10.35
C TRP A 175 -21.63 4.51 -9.88
N GLY A 176 -22.46 4.97 -8.94
CA GLY A 176 -22.26 6.26 -8.28
C GLY A 176 -20.98 6.26 -7.44
N GLN A 177 -20.07 7.19 -7.69
CA GLN A 177 -18.81 7.34 -6.96
C GLN A 177 -18.49 8.81 -6.69
N ILE A 178 -17.90 9.09 -5.52
CA ILE A 178 -17.21 10.35 -5.30
C ILE A 178 -15.92 10.29 -6.11
N ARG A 179 -15.78 11.19 -7.09
CA ARG A 179 -14.70 11.16 -8.10
C ARG A 179 -13.39 11.75 -7.59
N ILE A 180 -12.88 11.18 -6.51
CA ILE A 180 -11.53 11.44 -6.01
C ILE A 180 -10.80 10.11 -6.06
N ALA A 181 -9.73 10.02 -6.85
CA ALA A 181 -8.99 8.78 -7.00
C ALA A 181 -8.28 8.42 -5.68
N SER A 182 -8.12 7.12 -5.42
CA SER A 182 -7.43 6.61 -4.24
C SER A 182 -6.01 7.21 -4.09
N ARG A 183 -5.30 7.37 -5.21
CA ARG A 183 -3.98 8.02 -5.28
C ARG A 183 -3.97 9.45 -4.76
N GLU A 184 -5.05 10.20 -4.94
CA GLU A 184 -5.14 11.60 -4.49
C GLU A 184 -5.28 11.64 -2.97
N VAL A 185 -6.08 10.73 -2.41
CA VAL A 185 -6.19 10.55 -0.95
C VAL A 185 -4.85 10.12 -0.35
N PHE A 186 -4.11 9.22 -1.00
CA PHE A 186 -2.78 8.81 -0.54
C PHE A 186 -1.69 9.87 -0.73
N ALA A 187 -1.85 10.82 -1.64
CA ALA A 187 -0.91 11.91 -1.82
C ALA A 187 -1.06 13.00 -0.73
N CYS A 188 -2.24 13.13 -0.12
CA CYS A 188 -2.48 14.11 0.93
C CYS A 188 -1.57 13.86 2.16
N PRO A 189 -0.70 14.81 2.54
CA PRO A 189 0.20 14.65 3.67
C PRO A 189 -0.58 14.34 4.95
N SER A 190 -0.20 13.26 5.66
CA SER A 190 -0.58 13.08 7.05
C SER A 190 0.54 13.63 7.93
N ILE A 191 0.20 14.41 8.96
CA ILE A 191 1.16 14.74 10.01
C ILE A 191 1.54 13.40 10.65
N SER A 192 2.77 12.96 10.40
CA SER A 192 3.25 11.63 10.74
C SER A 192 3.07 11.35 12.23
N ARG A 193 2.33 10.29 12.56
CA ARG A 193 2.52 9.60 13.84
C ARG A 193 3.91 8.98 13.78
N ASP A 194 4.90 9.66 14.36
CA ASP A 194 5.98 8.94 15.03
C ASP A 194 5.27 8.05 16.07
N LYS A 195 5.01 6.78 15.71
CA LYS A 195 4.36 5.80 16.59
C LYS A 195 5.30 5.36 17.74
N ARG A 196 6.43 6.05 17.96
CA ARG A 196 7.31 5.92 19.14
C ARG A 196 6.89 6.83 20.29
N ARG A 197 5.63 6.77 20.69
CA ARG A 197 5.17 7.32 21.97
C ARG A 197 4.27 6.32 22.67
#